data_AF-A0A7X1L816-F1
#
_entry.id   AF-A0A7X1L816-F1
#
_cell.length_a   1.000
_cell.length_b   1.000
_cell.length_c   1.000
_cell.angle_alpha   90.00
_cell.angle_beta   90.00
_cell.angle_gamma   90.00
#
_symmetry.space_group_name_H-M   'P 1'
#
loop_
_entity.id
_entity.type
_entity.pdbx_description
1 polymer ?
#
loop_
_entity_poly.entity_id
_entity_poly.type
_entity_poly.pdbx_seq_one_letter_code
_entity_poly.pdbx_strand_id
1 'polypeptide(L)'
;MSGRAGRWMTMMLLAMLLSLQACARSVPEVRHVAVNARFNLLIASDASGFKDAVRGRVFDHYTPSGNVEVVNIGSLKTRKAEDFDAVLIIDTCLGWSRFNPSMKAFLDGAQDPDRVVLFMTVDDTEWDFTYQGVDAITAASTIEDEARVAAVLIQKIDQILQARMP
;
A
#
# COMPACT_ATOMS: atom_id res chain seq x y z
N MET A 1 -54.13 8.82 7.26
CA MET A 1 -53.01 9.64 7.81
C MET A 1 -51.70 8.84 7.90
N SER A 2 -51.24 8.18 6.82
CA SER A 2 -50.04 7.31 6.85
C SER A 2 -48.87 7.77 5.96
N GLY A 3 -49.04 8.84 5.16
CA GLY A 3 -48.06 9.21 4.12
C GLY A 3 -46.87 10.09 4.58
N ARG A 4 -46.97 10.80 5.70
CA ARG A 4 -45.88 11.70 6.17
C ARG A 4 -44.80 10.94 6.93
N ALA A 5 -45.15 10.05 7.85
CA ALA A 5 -44.16 9.30 8.64
C ALA A 5 -43.29 8.37 7.76
N GLY A 6 -43.89 7.70 6.77
CA GLY A 6 -43.16 6.82 5.85
C GLY A 6 -42.15 7.56 4.95
N ARG A 7 -42.49 8.79 4.51
CA ARG A 7 -41.58 9.64 3.71
C ARG A 7 -40.38 10.15 4.52
N TRP A 8 -40.57 10.45 5.80
CA TRP A 8 -39.48 10.91 6.67
C TRP A 8 -38.54 9.76 7.02
N MET A 9 -39.09 8.57 7.27
CA MET A 9 -38.30 7.37 7.54
C MET A 9 -37.47 6.94 6.31
N THR A 10 -38.05 7.01 5.10
CA THR A 10 -37.30 6.75 3.87
C THR A 10 -36.23 7.81 3.60
N MET A 11 -36.50 9.08 3.89
CA MET A 11 -35.49 10.15 3.75
C MET A 11 -34.32 9.97 4.73
N MET A 12 -34.59 9.57 5.98
CA MET A 12 -33.55 9.26 6.96
C MET A 12 -32.71 8.05 6.56
N LEU A 13 -33.35 6.98 6.05
CA LEU A 13 -32.64 5.80 5.55
C LEU A 13 -31.75 6.14 4.34
N LEU A 14 -32.25 6.95 3.40
CA LEU A 14 -31.45 7.42 2.26
C LEU A 14 -30.29 8.32 2.68
N ALA A 15 -30.51 9.23 3.63
CA ALA A 15 -29.43 10.06 4.18
C ALA A 15 -28.36 9.23 4.90
N MET A 16 -28.78 8.20 5.66
CA MET A 16 -27.89 7.26 6.33
C MET A 16 -27.10 6.41 5.33
N LEU A 17 -27.75 5.91 4.28
CA LEU A 17 -27.10 5.18 3.18
C LEU A 17 -26.11 6.05 2.38
N LEU A 18 -26.44 7.32 2.15
CA LEU A 18 -25.58 8.28 1.46
C LEU A 18 -24.36 8.66 2.32
N SER A 19 -24.51 8.74 3.65
CA SER A 19 -23.38 9.01 4.56
C SER A 19 -22.38 7.87 4.68
N LEU A 20 -22.76 6.63 4.34
CA LEU A 20 -21.86 5.46 4.34
C LEU A 20 -20.90 5.43 3.14
N GLN A 21 -21.18 6.17 2.06
CA GLN A 21 -20.33 6.21 0.86
C GLN A 21 -19.13 7.15 1.00
N ALA A 22 -19.17 8.11 1.94
CA ALA A 22 -18.12 9.12 2.10
C ALA A 22 -16.82 8.59 2.74
N CYS A 23 -16.83 7.38 3.31
CA CYS A 23 -15.68 6.81 4.02
C CYS A 23 -15.03 5.61 3.31
N ALA A 24 -15.55 5.17 2.16
CA ALA A 24 -14.97 4.05 1.41
C ALA A 24 -13.88 4.55 0.45
N ARG A 25 -12.73 4.98 1.00
CA ARG A 25 -11.56 5.31 0.19
C ARG A 25 -10.88 4.00 -0.23
N SER A 26 -10.89 3.69 -1.52
CA SER A 26 -10.17 2.54 -2.09
C SER A 26 -8.87 3.01 -2.75
N VAL A 27 -7.84 2.17 -2.70
CA VAL A 27 -6.63 2.39 -3.49
C VAL A 27 -6.96 2.17 -4.97
N PRO A 28 -6.62 3.11 -5.87
CA PRO A 28 -6.79 2.89 -7.30
C PRO A 28 -5.84 1.79 -7.76
N GLU A 29 -6.38 0.72 -8.34
CA GLU A 29 -5.57 -0.31 -8.96
C GLU A 29 -5.16 0.13 -10.37
N VAL A 30 -3.86 0.25 -10.61
CA VAL A 30 -3.30 0.78 -11.86
C VAL A 30 -2.15 -0.10 -12.28
N ARG A 31 -2.07 -0.39 -13.58
CA ARG A 31 -0.91 -1.07 -14.18
C ARG A 31 -0.33 -0.19 -15.27
N HIS A 32 0.90 0.26 -15.06
CA HIS A 32 1.72 0.91 -16.07
C HIS A 32 2.61 -0.12 -16.76
N VAL A 33 2.60 -0.12 -18.09
CA VAL A 33 3.44 -1.00 -18.92
C VAL A 33 4.33 -0.13 -19.79
N ALA A 34 5.65 -0.26 -19.61
CA ALA A 34 6.65 0.46 -20.40
C ALA A 34 7.17 -0.42 -21.54
N VAL A 35 7.32 0.16 -22.75
CA VAL A 35 7.74 -0.56 -23.97
C VAL A 35 9.12 -1.21 -23.82
N ASN A 36 10.01 -0.60 -23.03
CA ASN A 36 11.35 -1.09 -22.74
C ASN A 36 11.57 -1.19 -21.22
N ALA A 37 10.60 -1.77 -20.52
CA ALA A 37 10.68 -1.95 -19.08
C ALA A 37 11.94 -2.73 -18.68
N ARG A 38 12.69 -2.17 -17.73
CA ARG A 38 13.91 -2.80 -17.19
C ARG A 38 13.63 -3.72 -16.01
N PHE A 39 12.45 -3.58 -15.39
CA PHE A 39 12.02 -4.32 -14.22
C PHE A 39 10.49 -4.28 -14.09
N ASN A 40 9.96 -5.13 -13.21
CA ASN A 40 8.58 -5.16 -12.76
C ASN A 40 8.53 -4.83 -11.26
N LEU A 41 7.82 -3.76 -10.91
CA LEU A 41 7.61 -3.29 -9.54
C LEU A 41 6.15 -3.46 -9.15
N LEU A 42 5.89 -4.13 -8.02
CA LEU A 42 4.59 -4.14 -7.36
C LEU A 42 4.57 -3.12 -6.22
N ILE A 43 3.53 -2.30 -6.12
CA ILE A 43 3.25 -1.42 -5.00
C ILE A 43 1.88 -1.77 -4.42
N ALA A 44 1.86 -2.43 -3.27
CA ALA A 44 0.63 -2.79 -2.55
C ALA A 44 0.42 -1.86 -1.36
N SER A 45 -0.77 -1.28 -1.24
CA SER A 45 -1.06 -0.35 -0.15
C SER A 45 -2.54 -0.35 0.24
N ASP A 46 -2.85 0.01 1.49
CA ASP A 46 -4.17 0.48 1.89
C ASP A 46 -4.31 2.01 1.68
N ALA A 47 -5.53 2.53 1.79
CA ALA A 47 -5.82 3.92 1.45
C ALA A 47 -5.63 4.85 2.67
N SER A 48 -4.76 5.86 2.54
CA SER A 48 -4.70 7.00 3.45
C SER A 48 -4.08 8.20 2.72
N GLY A 49 -4.37 9.43 3.15
CA GLY A 49 -3.81 10.62 2.48
C GLY A 49 -2.28 10.59 2.38
N PHE A 50 -1.62 10.22 3.47
CA PHE A 50 -0.18 10.08 3.55
C PHE A 50 0.36 8.97 2.63
N LYS A 51 -0.23 7.77 2.69
CA LYS A 51 0.21 6.63 1.87
C LYS A 51 -0.04 6.86 0.39
N ASP A 52 -1.13 7.55 0.06
CA ASP A 52 -1.46 7.93 -1.31
C ASP A 52 -0.38 8.86 -1.89
N ALA A 53 0.10 9.82 -1.10
CA ALA A 53 1.16 10.74 -1.52
C ALA A 53 2.52 10.05 -1.66
N VAL A 54 2.92 9.22 -0.68
CA VAL A 54 4.15 8.41 -0.76
C VAL A 54 4.10 7.48 -1.97
N ARG A 55 3.00 6.75 -2.15
CA ARG A 55 2.79 5.83 -3.27
C ARG A 55 2.84 6.55 -4.61
N GLY A 56 2.22 7.71 -4.73
CA GLY A 56 2.26 8.53 -5.95
C GLY A 56 3.69 8.90 -6.32
N ARG A 57 4.49 9.38 -5.36
CA ARG A 57 5.90 9.74 -5.60
C ARG A 57 6.75 8.55 -6.05
N VAL A 58 6.56 7.39 -5.42
CA VAL A 58 7.27 6.15 -5.81
C VAL A 58 6.83 5.70 -7.20
N PHE A 59 5.53 5.72 -7.50
CA PHE A 59 4.99 5.37 -8.81
C PHE A 59 5.56 6.25 -9.92
N ASP A 60 5.52 7.57 -9.73
CA ASP A 60 6.01 8.55 -10.71
C ASP A 60 7.53 8.39 -10.96
N HIS A 61 8.29 8.00 -9.94
CA HIS A 61 9.74 7.76 -10.08
C HIS A 61 10.07 6.58 -10.99
N TYR A 62 9.30 5.47 -10.92
CA TYR A 62 9.63 4.21 -11.59
C TYR A 62 8.93 3.98 -12.93
N THR A 63 7.81 4.65 -13.19
CA THR A 63 7.08 4.51 -14.47
C THR A 63 7.91 4.84 -15.72
N PRO A 64 8.89 5.76 -15.72
CA PRO A 64 9.71 6.01 -16.91
C PRO A 64 10.61 4.84 -17.32
N SER A 65 10.91 3.91 -16.39
CA SER A 65 11.96 2.89 -16.56
C SER A 65 11.51 1.44 -16.33
N GLY A 66 10.30 1.21 -15.80
CA GLY A 66 9.80 -0.13 -15.51
C GLY A 66 8.29 -0.29 -15.61
N ASN A 67 7.84 -1.53 -15.55
CA ASN A 67 6.44 -1.85 -15.36
C ASN A 67 6.11 -1.64 -13.88
N VAL A 68 5.05 -0.88 -13.59
CA VAL A 68 4.64 -0.60 -12.21
C VAL A 68 3.18 -0.98 -12.03
N GLU A 69 2.91 -1.92 -11.14
CA GLU A 69 1.57 -2.33 -10.74
C GLU A 69 1.26 -1.79 -9.34
N VAL A 70 0.19 -1.02 -9.22
CA VAL A 70 -0.36 -0.54 -7.94
C VAL A 70 -1.62 -1.31 -7.63
N VAL A 71 -1.70 -1.89 -6.44
CA VAL A 71 -2.87 -2.67 -5.98
C VAL A 71 -3.29 -2.30 -4.56
N ASN A 72 -4.54 -2.60 -4.24
CA ASN A 72 -4.95 -2.64 -2.84
C ASN A 72 -4.21 -3.77 -2.12
N ILE A 73 -3.84 -3.56 -0.84
CA ILE A 73 -3.15 -4.59 -0.05
C ILE A 73 -3.92 -5.92 0.06
N GLY A 74 -5.26 -5.89 -0.03
CA GLY A 74 -6.09 -7.09 -0.06
C GLY A 74 -5.85 -7.97 -1.30
N SER A 75 -5.37 -7.39 -2.40
CA SER A 75 -5.11 -8.08 -3.66
C SER A 75 -3.83 -8.94 -3.62
N LEU A 76 -2.97 -8.74 -2.59
CA LEU A 76 -1.78 -9.56 -2.35
C LEU A 76 -2.09 -11.06 -2.20
N LYS A 77 -3.32 -11.43 -1.80
CA LYS A 77 -3.75 -12.84 -1.71
C LYS A 77 -3.65 -13.63 -3.02
N THR A 78 -3.56 -12.92 -4.15
CA THR A 78 -3.55 -13.51 -5.50
C THR A 78 -2.28 -13.19 -6.27
N ARG A 79 -1.24 -12.70 -5.59
CA ARG A 79 0.05 -12.31 -6.17
C ARG A 79 1.17 -13.10 -5.52
N LYS A 80 2.27 -13.25 -6.24
CA LYS A 80 3.50 -13.87 -5.74
C LYS A 80 4.62 -12.85 -5.80
N ALA A 81 5.53 -12.87 -4.83
CA ALA A 81 6.67 -11.95 -4.84
C ALA A 81 7.58 -12.24 -6.04
N GLU A 82 7.62 -13.50 -6.47
CA GLU A 82 8.46 -14.03 -7.55
C GLU A 82 8.13 -13.44 -8.93
N ASP A 83 6.91 -12.93 -9.10
CA ASP A 83 6.44 -12.32 -10.36
C ASP A 83 7.03 -10.90 -10.56
N PHE A 84 7.73 -10.36 -9.56
CA PHE A 84 8.25 -9.00 -9.54
C PHE A 84 9.74 -8.97 -9.15
N ASP A 85 10.47 -7.99 -9.69
CA ASP A 85 11.87 -7.77 -9.37
C ASP A 85 12.04 -7.02 -8.04
N ALA A 86 11.06 -6.18 -7.70
CA ALA A 86 10.93 -5.54 -6.41
C ALA A 86 9.45 -5.41 -6.02
N VAL A 87 9.18 -5.45 -4.71
CA VAL A 87 7.83 -5.29 -4.15
C VAL A 87 7.90 -4.25 -3.03
N LEU A 88 7.03 -3.26 -3.08
CA LEU A 88 6.80 -2.31 -1.99
C LEU A 88 5.44 -2.60 -1.36
N ILE A 89 5.42 -2.88 -0.06
CA ILE A 89 4.19 -2.99 0.73
C ILE A 89 4.12 -1.80 1.68
N ILE A 90 3.04 -1.01 1.60
CA ILE A 90 2.76 0.09 2.51
C ILE A 90 1.49 -0.23 3.30
N ASP A 91 1.61 -0.57 4.58
CA ASP A 91 0.48 -1.00 5.43
C ASP A 91 0.42 -0.19 6.74
N THR A 92 -0.73 -0.25 7.43
CA THR A 92 -0.85 0.25 8.80
C THR A 92 -0.60 -0.88 9.77
N CYS A 93 0.27 -0.67 10.75
CA CYS A 93 0.33 -1.56 11.90
C CYS A 93 -0.89 -1.27 12.78
N LEU A 94 -1.92 -2.12 12.68
CA LEU A 94 -3.02 -2.06 13.62
C LEU A 94 -2.47 -2.52 14.96
N GLY A 95 -2.64 -1.72 16.02
CA GLY A 95 -2.07 -1.98 17.33
C GLY A 95 -2.28 -3.43 17.82
N TRP A 96 -1.50 -3.86 18.81
CA TRP A 96 -1.43 -5.25 19.28
C TRP A 96 -0.84 -6.22 18.23
N SER A 97 0.04 -5.73 17.36
CA SER A 97 0.70 -6.53 16.31
C SER A 97 -0.28 -7.22 15.34
N ARG A 98 -1.44 -6.61 15.10
CA ARG A 98 -2.44 -7.14 14.16
C ARG A 98 -2.05 -6.76 12.74
N PHE A 99 -1.29 -7.65 12.10
CA PHE A 99 -0.91 -7.52 10.71
C PHE A 99 -2.07 -7.82 9.75
N ASN A 100 -2.06 -7.17 8.59
CA ASN A 100 -2.99 -7.51 7.52
C ASN A 100 -2.79 -8.97 7.08
N PRO A 101 -3.83 -9.82 7.10
CA PRO A 101 -3.69 -11.24 6.74
C PRO A 101 -3.17 -11.46 5.31
N SER A 102 -3.50 -10.53 4.38
CA SER A 102 -3.08 -10.60 2.98
C SER A 102 -1.58 -10.35 2.85
N MET A 103 -1.08 -9.33 3.55
CA MET A 103 0.35 -9.07 3.65
C MET A 103 1.07 -10.26 4.29
N LYS A 104 0.56 -10.74 5.44
CA LYS A 104 1.19 -11.86 6.15
C LYS A 104 1.32 -13.09 5.26
N ALA A 105 0.23 -13.49 4.61
CA ALA A 105 0.24 -14.64 3.71
C ALA A 105 1.17 -14.46 2.51
N PHE A 106 1.27 -13.24 1.97
CA PHE A 106 2.20 -12.92 0.88
C PHE A 106 3.66 -13.04 1.32
N LEU A 107 4.00 -12.47 2.48
CA LEU A 107 5.36 -12.54 3.03
C LEU A 107 5.75 -13.97 3.43
N ASP A 108 4.83 -14.72 4.06
CA ASP A 108 5.06 -16.13 4.43
C ASP A 108 5.26 -17.03 3.19
N GLY A 109 4.71 -16.64 2.04
CA GLY A 109 4.82 -17.35 0.78
C GLY A 109 5.99 -16.94 -0.10
N ALA A 110 6.71 -15.87 0.24
CA ALA A 110 7.83 -15.36 -0.54
C ALA A 110 9.06 -16.28 -0.36
N GLN A 111 9.60 -16.78 -1.48
CA GLN A 111 10.80 -17.61 -1.48
C GLN A 111 12.08 -16.77 -1.33
N ASP A 112 11.97 -15.48 -1.63
CA ASP A 112 13.07 -14.53 -1.66
C ASP A 112 12.58 -13.19 -1.06
N PRO A 113 12.62 -13.06 0.27
CA PRO A 113 12.10 -11.89 0.97
C PRO A 113 12.91 -10.61 0.70
N ASP A 114 14.16 -10.74 0.24
CA ASP A 114 15.06 -9.61 -0.03
C ASP A 114 14.59 -8.72 -1.19
N ARG A 115 13.58 -9.16 -1.97
CA ARG A 115 12.93 -8.31 -2.99
C ARG A 115 11.83 -7.42 -2.43
N VAL A 116 11.45 -7.60 -1.17
CA VAL A 116 10.32 -6.91 -0.55
C VAL A 116 10.81 -5.79 0.35
N VAL A 117 10.28 -4.59 0.15
CA VAL A 117 10.37 -3.46 1.07
C VAL A 117 9.05 -3.35 1.80
N LEU A 118 9.07 -3.46 3.13
CA LEU A 118 7.89 -3.27 3.96
C LEU A 118 7.95 -1.90 4.63
N PHE A 119 6.91 -1.10 4.47
CA PHE A 119 6.74 0.18 5.13
C PHE A 119 5.48 0.14 5.98
N MET A 120 5.66 0.24 7.30
CA MET A 120 4.57 0.21 8.27
C MET A 120 4.35 1.61 8.82
N THR A 121 3.16 2.17 8.62
CA THR A 121 2.73 3.36 9.38
C THR A 121 2.22 2.92 10.75
N VAL A 122 2.76 3.53 11.80
CA VAL A 122 2.33 3.31 13.20
C VAL A 122 1.70 4.59 13.72
N ASP A 123 0.67 4.44 14.56
CA ASP A 123 0.06 5.57 15.28
C ASP A 123 0.91 6.01 16.49
N ASP A 124 1.90 5.19 16.92
CA ASP A 124 2.76 5.46 18.07
C ASP A 124 4.25 5.39 17.68
N THR A 125 5.04 6.36 18.14
CA THR A 125 6.27 6.87 17.48
C THR A 125 7.55 6.06 17.68
N GLU A 126 7.53 5.00 18.49
CA GLU A 126 8.75 4.26 18.83
C GLU A 126 8.57 2.76 18.59
N TRP A 127 8.77 2.32 17.34
CA TRP A 127 8.86 0.89 17.05
C TRP A 127 9.83 0.64 15.90
N ASP A 128 10.92 -0.07 16.16
CA ASP A 128 11.77 -0.70 15.14
C ASP A 128 11.32 -2.15 14.96
N PHE A 129 10.98 -2.56 13.73
CA PHE A 129 10.37 -3.87 13.47
C PHE A 129 11.00 -4.54 12.24
N THR A 130 11.32 -5.83 12.39
CA THR A 130 11.75 -6.70 11.29
C THR A 130 10.78 -7.88 11.24
N TYR A 131 10.22 -8.18 10.07
CA TYR A 131 9.37 -9.38 9.89
C TYR A 131 10.03 -10.34 8.91
N GLN A 132 10.42 -11.53 9.41
CA GLN A 132 10.95 -12.62 8.57
C GLN A 132 12.11 -12.21 7.64
N GLY A 133 13.01 -11.35 8.11
CA GLY A 133 14.14 -10.85 7.31
C GLY A 133 13.83 -9.65 6.41
N VAL A 134 12.57 -9.21 6.34
CA VAL A 134 12.21 -7.94 5.70
C VAL A 134 12.39 -6.81 6.71
N ASP A 135 13.33 -5.91 6.41
CA ASP A 135 13.49 -4.65 7.14
C ASP A 135 12.22 -3.82 6.97
N ALA A 136 11.46 -3.62 8.05
CA ALA A 136 10.32 -2.70 8.00
C ALA A 136 10.81 -1.29 8.30
N ILE A 137 10.65 -0.38 7.34
CA ILE A 137 10.79 1.04 7.64
C ILE A 137 9.53 1.44 8.42
N THR A 138 9.72 1.90 9.65
CA THR A 138 8.65 2.42 10.48
C THR A 138 8.68 3.94 10.47
N ALA A 139 7.52 4.55 10.28
CA ALA A 139 7.36 5.98 10.47
C ALA A 139 6.09 6.24 11.26
N ALA A 140 6.21 7.11 12.26
CA ALA A 140 5.06 7.74 12.86
C ALA A 140 4.33 8.56 11.78
N SER A 141 3.00 8.51 11.79
CA SER A 141 2.13 9.20 10.82
C SER A 141 2.11 10.74 10.99
N THR A 142 3.24 11.39 11.28
CA THR A 142 3.37 12.84 11.21
C THR A 142 3.55 13.27 9.75
N ILE A 143 2.70 14.18 9.32
CA ILE A 143 2.57 14.76 7.96
C ILE A 143 3.91 15.31 7.39
N GLU A 144 4.92 15.50 8.22
CA GLU A 144 6.08 16.32 7.90
C GLU A 144 7.19 15.66 7.07
N ASP A 145 7.03 14.45 6.52
CA ASP A 145 8.00 14.04 5.49
C ASP A 145 7.61 12.94 4.49
N GLU A 146 6.46 13.07 3.83
CA GLU A 146 6.11 12.20 2.68
C GLU A 146 7.24 12.11 1.63
N ALA A 147 7.95 13.22 1.41
CA ALA A 147 9.03 13.31 0.44
C ALA A 147 10.27 12.52 0.87
N ARG A 148 10.74 12.65 2.11
CA ARG A 148 11.84 11.84 2.64
C ARG A 148 11.46 10.38 2.72
N VAL A 149 10.25 10.04 3.15
CA VAL A 149 9.80 8.65 3.19
C VAL A 149 9.84 8.06 1.77
N ALA A 150 9.28 8.75 0.78
CA ALA A 150 9.38 8.31 -0.61
C ALA A 150 10.84 8.17 -1.07
N ALA A 151 11.72 9.12 -0.73
CA ALA A 151 13.14 9.04 -1.08
C ALA A 151 13.85 7.83 -0.47
N VAL A 152 13.58 7.50 0.79
CA VAL A 152 14.13 6.31 1.46
C VAL A 152 13.60 5.03 0.81
N LEU A 153 12.30 4.97 0.50
CA LEU A 153 11.70 3.80 -0.18
C LEU A 153 12.28 3.63 -1.59
N ILE A 154 12.46 4.72 -2.33
CA ILE A 154 13.11 4.72 -3.64
C ILE A 154 14.53 4.17 -3.49
N GLN A 155 15.33 4.68 -2.55
CA GLN A 155 16.69 4.18 -2.34
C GLN A 155 16.75 2.68 -2.03
N LYS A 156 15.83 2.16 -1.20
CA LYS A 156 15.77 0.72 -0.89
C LYS A 156 15.39 -0.12 -2.11
N ILE A 157 14.41 0.32 -2.89
CA ILE A 157 14.01 -0.35 -4.13
C ILE A 157 15.16 -0.32 -5.15
N ASP A 158 15.87 0.82 -5.29
CA ASP A 158 17.03 0.94 -6.17
C ASP A 158 18.12 -0.07 -5.82
N GLN A 159 18.41 -0.28 -4.53
CA GLN A 159 19.38 -1.29 -4.07
C GLN A 159 18.97 -2.70 -4.49
N ILE A 160 17.69 -3.04 -4.34
CA ILE A 160 17.14 -4.34 -4.75
C ILE A 160 17.26 -4.52 -6.26
N LEU A 161 16.84 -3.50 -7.02
CA LEU A 161 16.88 -3.53 -8.48
C LEU A 161 18.33 -3.62 -9.00
N GLN A 162 19.26 -2.85 -8.45
CA GLN A 162 20.68 -2.89 -8.82
C GLN A 162 21.33 -4.25 -8.53
N ALA A 163 20.95 -4.91 -7.43
CA ALA A 163 21.46 -6.24 -7.10
C ALA A 163 20.93 -7.35 -8.04
N ARG A 164 19.84 -7.07 -8.78
CA ARG A 164 19.12 -8.04 -9.61
C ARG A 164 19.22 -7.77 -11.11
N MET A 165 19.60 -6.56 -11.51
CA MET A 165 19.87 -6.22 -12.90
C MET A 165 21.26 -6.75 -13.31
N PRO A 166 21.36 -7.50 -14.42
CA PRO A 166 22.63 -7.99 -14.95
C PRO A 166 23.52 -6.90 -15.55
#